data_AF-A0A2J7QB91-F1
#
_entry.id   AF-A0A2J7QB91-F1
#
_cell.length_a   1.000
_cell.length_b   1.000
_cell.length_c   1.000
_cell.angle_alpha   90.00
_cell.angle_beta   90.00
_cell.angle_gamma   90.00
#
_symmetry.space_group_name_H-M   'P 1'
#
loop_
_entity.id
_entity.type
_entity.pdbx_description
1 polymer ?
#
loop_
_entity_poly.entity_id
_entity_poly.type
_entity_poly.pdbx_seq_one_letter_code
_entity_poly.pdbx_strand_id
1 'polypeptide(L)'
;MAARRITQSSINWTALAERVPENQKGFFTAFKAKSDGYLRRMMANPETSPKIDWDYYKARVPVQGMVDDFRKKYESLNIPYPTDNVTPQIEQQEKQSLKEVQEFVKQSNVRIAGYEAEVGRLKGLLPFEQMTLEDFKDAYPDQALDPLNKPTYWPHTPEEQLDYDDSKVPKEDAHH
;
A
#
# COMPACT_ATOMS: atom_id res chain seq x y z
N MET A 1 -11.54 30.93 -9.33
CA MET A 1 -12.43 29.88 -8.74
C MET A 1 -11.79 28.49 -8.72
N ALA A 2 -11.11 28.05 -9.79
CA ALA A 2 -10.44 26.74 -9.82
C ALA A 2 -9.20 26.63 -8.90
N ALA A 3 -8.36 27.67 -8.84
CA ALA A 3 -7.17 27.66 -7.98
C ALA A 3 -7.48 27.65 -6.47
N ARG A 4 -8.61 28.24 -6.05
CA ARG A 4 -9.07 28.20 -4.63
C ARG A 4 -9.54 26.83 -4.16
N ARG A 5 -10.02 25.95 -5.05
CA ARG A 5 -10.47 24.60 -4.66
C ARG A 5 -9.30 23.65 -4.39
N ILE A 6 -8.19 23.82 -5.11
CA ILE A 6 -7.03 22.91 -5.03
C ILE A 6 -6.08 23.30 -3.89
N THR A 7 -6.06 24.58 -3.51
CA THR A 7 -5.27 25.09 -2.36
C THR A 7 -5.87 24.74 -1.00
N GLN A 8 -7.10 24.20 -0.95
CA GLN A 8 -7.77 23.80 0.30
C GLN A 8 -7.48 22.37 0.76
N SER A 9 -7.03 21.47 -0.11
CA SER A 9 -6.68 20.11 0.31
C SER A 9 -5.26 20.10 0.90
N SER A 10 -5.13 20.49 2.16
CA SER A 10 -3.90 20.27 2.93
C SER A 10 -3.72 18.76 3.16
N ILE A 11 -3.08 18.08 2.22
CA ILE A 11 -2.74 16.66 2.36
C ILE A 11 -1.74 16.53 3.51
N ASN A 12 -2.09 15.75 4.54
CA ASN A 12 -1.19 15.43 5.62
C ASN A 12 -0.17 14.37 5.17
N TRP A 13 0.91 14.83 4.53
CA TRP A 13 1.97 13.97 4.03
C TRP A 13 2.71 13.18 5.12
N THR A 14 2.76 13.72 6.35
CA THR A 14 3.42 13.04 7.48
C THR A 14 2.64 11.80 7.92
N ALA A 15 1.32 11.92 8.07
CA ALA A 15 0.47 10.80 8.46
C ALA A 15 0.35 9.72 7.36
N LEU A 16 0.57 10.08 6.09
CA LEU A 16 0.71 9.10 5.01
C LEU A 16 2.07 8.39 5.08
N ALA A 17 3.17 9.13 5.30
CA ALA A 17 4.51 8.55 5.37
C ALA A 17 4.64 7.48 6.48
N GLU A 18 3.96 7.68 7.62
CA GLU A 18 3.94 6.72 8.73
C GLU A 18 3.25 5.39 8.40
N ARG A 19 2.28 5.40 7.47
CA ARG A 19 1.50 4.21 7.10
C ARG A 19 2.09 3.44 5.92
N VAL A 20 3.11 4.00 5.26
CA VAL A 20 3.72 3.40 4.06
C VAL A 20 4.74 2.34 4.47
N PRO A 21 4.57 1.09 4.03
CA PRO A 21 5.56 0.02 4.22
C PRO A 21 6.92 0.38 3.62
N GLU A 22 8.01 -0.15 4.16
CA GLU A 22 9.38 0.26 3.76
C GLU A 22 9.68 0.03 2.28
N ASN A 23 9.21 -1.08 1.74
CA ASN A 23 9.32 -1.43 0.32
C ASN A 23 8.58 -0.45 -0.61
N GLN A 24 7.64 0.34 -0.10
CA GLN A 24 6.84 1.29 -0.88
C GLN A 24 7.25 2.76 -0.68
N LYS A 25 8.20 3.04 0.23
CA LYS A 25 8.68 4.41 0.51
C LYS A 25 9.18 5.12 -0.76
N GLY A 26 9.85 4.38 -1.67
CA GLY A 26 10.34 4.93 -2.95
C GLY A 26 9.22 5.39 -3.90
N PHE A 27 8.10 4.65 -3.95
CA PHE A 27 6.95 5.06 -4.76
C PHE A 27 6.22 6.26 -4.14
N PHE A 28 6.13 6.30 -2.81
CA PHE A 28 5.52 7.41 -2.09
C PHE A 28 6.28 8.72 -2.29
N THR A 29 7.62 8.71 -2.20
CA THR A 29 8.43 9.92 -2.44
C THR A 29 8.31 10.40 -3.89
N ALA A 30 8.27 9.49 -4.85
CA ALA A 30 8.03 9.82 -6.26
C ALA A 30 6.64 10.45 -6.47
N PHE A 31 5.60 9.88 -5.87
CA PHE A 31 4.23 10.43 -5.93
C PHE A 31 4.14 11.83 -5.32
N LYS A 32 4.73 12.03 -4.13
CA LYS A 32 4.80 13.33 -3.47
C LYS A 32 5.52 14.35 -4.37
N ALA A 33 6.67 13.99 -4.95
CA ALA A 33 7.41 14.89 -5.83
C ALA A 33 6.61 15.31 -7.07
N LYS A 34 5.81 14.39 -7.65
CA LYS A 34 4.91 14.71 -8.76
C LYS A 34 3.78 15.66 -8.34
N SER A 35 3.18 15.43 -7.18
CA SER A 35 2.13 16.28 -6.61
C SER A 35 2.64 17.70 -6.33
N ASP A 36 3.75 17.82 -5.61
CA ASP A 36 4.37 19.11 -5.28
C ASP A 36 4.84 19.85 -6.55
N GLY A 37 5.41 19.12 -7.51
CA GLY A 37 5.82 19.67 -8.80
C GLY A 37 4.66 20.23 -9.61
N TYR A 38 3.51 19.55 -9.61
CA TYR A 38 2.29 20.04 -10.24
C TYR A 38 1.75 21.28 -9.54
N LEU A 39 1.68 21.27 -8.21
CA LEU A 39 1.22 22.41 -7.41
C LEU A 39 2.08 23.65 -7.66
N ARG A 40 3.41 23.49 -7.73
CA ARG A 40 4.32 24.60 -8.06
C ARG A 40 4.06 25.19 -9.46
N ARG A 41 3.85 24.34 -10.46
CA ARG A 41 3.52 24.79 -11.84
C ARG A 41 2.18 25.51 -11.88
N MET A 42 1.20 25.03 -11.12
CA MET A 42 -0.11 25.68 -11.01
C MET A 42 0.04 27.08 -10.39
N MET A 43 0.79 27.21 -9.30
CA MET A 43 1.01 28.51 -8.62
C MET A 43 1.81 29.50 -9.47
N ALA A 44 2.69 29.02 -10.36
CA ALA A 44 3.46 29.87 -11.26
C ALA A 44 2.62 30.48 -12.39
N ASN A 45 1.47 29.86 -12.73
CA ASN A 45 0.59 30.34 -13.79
C ASN A 45 -0.50 31.25 -13.20
N PRO A 46 -0.70 32.47 -13.73
CA PRO A 46 -1.74 33.35 -13.25
C PRO A 46 -3.14 32.77 -13.53
N GLU A 47 -4.11 33.03 -12.64
CA GLU A 47 -5.50 32.55 -12.78
C GLU A 47 -6.22 33.12 -14.02
N THR A 48 -5.74 34.25 -14.53
CA THR A 48 -6.28 34.93 -15.71
C THR A 48 -5.17 35.11 -16.74
N SER A 49 -5.52 34.99 -18.03
CA SER A 49 -4.59 35.33 -19.09
C SER A 49 -4.15 36.80 -18.95
N PRO A 50 -2.89 37.15 -19.28
CA PRO A 50 -2.45 38.53 -19.29
C PRO A 50 -3.38 39.38 -20.16
N LYS A 51 -3.85 40.51 -19.63
CA LYS A 51 -4.67 41.44 -20.41
C LYS A 51 -3.84 41.98 -21.58
N ILE A 52 -4.34 41.79 -22.80
CA ILE A 52 -3.73 42.35 -24.01
C ILE A 52 -4.14 43.82 -24.10
N ASP A 53 -3.16 44.71 -24.26
CA ASP A 53 -3.40 46.13 -24.53
C ASP A 53 -3.72 46.34 -26.02
N TRP A 54 -4.99 46.23 -26.36
CA TRP A 54 -5.47 46.38 -27.75
C TRP A 54 -5.32 47.82 -28.27
N ASP A 55 -5.31 48.83 -27.41
CA ASP A 55 -5.23 50.24 -27.79
C ASP A 55 -3.83 50.59 -28.29
N TYR A 56 -2.79 50.02 -27.67
CA TYR A 56 -1.42 50.11 -28.13
C TYR A 56 -1.24 49.56 -29.56
N TYR A 57 -1.87 48.44 -29.89
CA TYR A 57 -1.78 47.84 -31.23
C TYR A 57 -2.63 48.60 -32.26
N LYS A 58 -3.79 49.12 -31.86
CA LYS A 58 -4.66 49.92 -32.74
C LYS A 58 -3.98 51.20 -33.24
N ALA A 59 -3.08 51.79 -32.44
CA ALA A 59 -2.32 52.99 -32.79
C ALA A 59 -1.14 52.73 -33.76
N ARG A 60 -0.63 51.50 -33.85
CA ARG A 60 0.60 51.17 -34.61
C ARG A 60 0.35 50.32 -35.86
N VAL A 61 -0.79 49.61 -35.91
CA VAL A 61 -1.12 48.77 -37.05
C VAL A 61 -1.79 49.64 -38.13
N PRO A 62 -1.20 49.75 -39.34
CA PRO A 62 -1.73 50.60 -40.42
C PRO A 62 -2.97 50.02 -41.09
N VAL A 63 -3.30 48.75 -40.84
CA VAL A 63 -4.47 48.06 -41.41
C VAL A 63 -5.69 48.27 -40.53
N GLN A 64 -6.63 49.10 -41.02
CA GLN A 64 -7.87 49.44 -40.35
C GLN A 64 -8.77 48.18 -40.19
N GLY A 65 -9.25 47.90 -38.97
CA GLY A 65 -10.17 46.78 -38.66
C GLY A 65 -9.51 45.46 -38.25
N MET A 66 -8.23 45.24 -38.58
CA MET A 66 -7.53 43.97 -38.27
C MET A 66 -7.43 43.71 -36.76
N VAL A 67 -7.12 44.74 -35.97
CA VAL A 67 -7.00 44.64 -34.50
C VAL A 67 -8.36 44.34 -33.85
N ASP A 68 -9.45 44.92 -34.37
CA ASP A 68 -10.80 44.69 -33.85
C ASP A 68 -11.29 43.26 -34.17
N ASP A 69 -10.92 42.70 -35.32
CA ASP A 69 -11.21 41.30 -35.68
C ASP A 69 -10.46 40.29 -34.81
N PHE A 70 -9.17 40.55 -34.49
CA PHE A 70 -8.40 39.70 -33.59
C PHE A 70 -8.92 39.76 -32.15
N ARG A 71 -9.33 40.95 -31.70
CA ARG A 71 -9.96 41.12 -30.39
C ARG A 71 -11.24 40.27 -30.30
N LYS A 72 -12.14 40.35 -31.28
CA LYS A 72 -13.36 39.54 -31.32
C LYS A 72 -13.07 38.04 -31.30
N LYS A 73 -12.10 37.58 -32.11
CA LYS A 73 -11.71 36.17 -32.16
C LYS A 73 -11.09 35.70 -30.83
N TYR A 74 -10.27 36.53 -30.19
CA TYR A 74 -9.67 36.22 -28.90
C TYR A 74 -10.70 36.15 -27.76
N GLU A 75 -11.64 37.11 -27.72
CA GLU A 75 -12.73 37.11 -26.73
C GLU A 75 -13.71 35.94 -26.95
N SER A 76 -13.88 35.47 -28.19
CA SER A 76 -14.70 34.30 -28.51
C SER A 76 -14.04 32.95 -28.19
N LEU A 77 -12.73 32.94 -27.95
CA LEU A 77 -12.00 31.71 -27.66
C LEU A 77 -12.23 31.29 -26.20
N ASN A 78 -13.18 30.37 -26.00
CA ASN A 78 -13.35 29.69 -24.72
C ASN A 78 -12.48 28.42 -24.68
N ILE A 79 -11.58 28.31 -23.71
CA ILE A 79 -10.78 27.09 -23.52
C ILE A 79 -11.60 26.14 -22.64
N PRO A 80 -12.08 25.00 -23.18
CA PRO A 80 -12.87 24.05 -22.40
C PRO A 80 -12.01 23.44 -21.29
N TYR A 81 -12.62 23.27 -20.12
CA TYR A 81 -11.99 22.58 -19.01
C TYR A 81 -11.88 21.07 -19.34
N PRO A 82 -10.78 20.39 -18.97
CA PRO A 82 -10.65 18.95 -19.19
C PRO A 82 -11.78 18.17 -18.52
N THR A 83 -12.32 17.16 -19.20
CA THR A 83 -13.30 16.24 -18.61
C THR A 83 -12.60 15.32 -17.60
N ASP A 84 -13.23 15.09 -16.46
CA ASP A 84 -12.71 14.18 -15.43
C ASP A 84 -13.07 12.73 -15.76
N ASN A 85 -12.07 11.96 -16.16
CA ASN A 85 -12.20 10.53 -16.48
C ASN A 85 -11.56 9.63 -15.41
N VAL A 86 -10.88 10.22 -14.41
CA VAL A 86 -9.99 9.47 -13.50
C VAL A 86 -10.63 9.25 -12.14
N THR A 87 -11.47 10.17 -11.66
CA THR A 87 -12.24 9.98 -10.42
C THR A 87 -13.01 8.65 -10.33
N PRO A 88 -13.75 8.17 -11.36
CA PRO A 88 -14.43 6.88 -11.27
C PRO A 88 -13.47 5.69 -11.15
N GLN A 89 -12.26 5.78 -11.71
CA GLN A 89 -11.25 4.73 -11.60
C GLN A 89 -10.69 4.65 -10.17
N ILE A 90 -10.47 5.81 -9.53
CA ILE A 90 -10.02 5.90 -8.14
C ILE A 90 -11.06 5.31 -7.19
N GLU A 91 -12.34 5.65 -7.37
CA GLU A 91 -13.43 5.09 -6.56
C GLU A 91 -13.55 3.56 -6.70
N GLN A 92 -13.30 3.03 -7.90
CA GLN A 92 -13.29 1.59 -8.13
C GLN A 92 -12.12 0.92 -7.39
N GLN A 93 -10.93 1.51 -7.45
CA GLN A 93 -9.75 1.02 -6.75
C GLN A 93 -9.94 1.07 -5.23
N GLU A 94 -10.51 2.14 -4.70
CA GLU A 94 -10.83 2.27 -3.27
C GLU A 94 -11.78 1.15 -2.81
N LYS A 95 -12.84 0.87 -3.58
CA LYS A 95 -13.78 -0.22 -3.27
C LYS A 95 -13.12 -1.60 -3.28
N GLN A 96 -12.14 -1.83 -4.16
CA GLN A 96 -11.39 -3.08 -4.20
C GLN A 96 -10.48 -3.21 -2.98
N SER A 97 -9.68 -2.17 -2.68
CA SER A 97 -8.80 -2.17 -1.51
C SER A 97 -9.56 -2.30 -0.19
N LEU A 98 -10.75 -1.71 -0.06
CA LEU A 98 -11.60 -1.89 1.13
C LEU A 98 -12.03 -3.34 1.33
N LYS A 99 -12.33 -4.08 0.25
CA LYS A 99 -12.68 -5.50 0.34
C LYS A 99 -11.47 -6.33 0.78
N GLU A 100 -10.30 -6.08 0.21
CA GLU A 100 -9.06 -6.76 0.58
C GLU A 100 -8.70 -6.51 2.06
N VAL A 101 -8.84 -5.28 2.54
CA VAL A 101 -8.62 -4.93 3.95
C VAL A 101 -9.61 -5.66 4.85
N GLN A 102 -10.89 -5.70 4.51
CA GLN A 102 -11.90 -6.42 5.30
C GLN A 102 -11.60 -7.92 5.39
N GLU A 103 -11.19 -8.52 4.28
CA GLU A 103 -10.80 -9.93 4.23
C GLU A 103 -9.55 -10.20 5.07
N PHE A 104 -8.53 -9.34 4.96
CA PHE A 104 -7.32 -9.43 5.76
C PHE A 104 -7.61 -9.31 7.26
N VAL A 105 -8.51 -8.41 7.67
CA VAL A 105 -8.93 -8.27 9.08
C VAL A 105 -9.59 -9.56 9.59
N LYS A 106 -10.50 -10.15 8.80
CA LYS A 106 -11.15 -11.42 9.17
C LYS A 106 -10.12 -12.54 9.35
N GLN A 107 -9.22 -12.72 8.37
CA GLN A 107 -8.17 -13.73 8.44
C GLN A 107 -7.20 -13.49 9.60
N SER A 108 -6.90 -12.22 9.91
CA SER A 108 -6.05 -11.87 11.05
C SER A 108 -6.72 -12.20 12.38
N ASN A 109 -8.02 -11.92 12.55
CA ASN A 109 -8.75 -12.27 13.76
C ASN A 109 -8.81 -13.80 13.97
N VAL A 110 -8.98 -14.58 12.90
CA VAL A 110 -8.91 -16.04 12.97
C VAL A 110 -7.53 -16.51 13.43
N ARG A 111 -6.45 -15.93 12.88
CA ARG A 111 -5.08 -16.25 13.30
C ARG A 111 -4.83 -15.87 14.75
N ILE A 112 -5.27 -14.69 15.20
CA ILE A 112 -5.14 -14.24 16.59
C ILE A 112 -5.83 -15.23 17.53
N ALA A 113 -7.07 -15.63 17.25
CA ALA A 113 -7.79 -16.61 18.07
C ALA A 113 -7.05 -17.97 18.12
N GLY A 114 -6.46 -18.41 17.00
CA GLY A 114 -5.62 -19.61 16.97
C GLY A 114 -4.36 -19.48 17.84
N TYR A 115 -3.65 -18.36 17.75
CA TYR A 115 -2.47 -18.10 18.58
C TYR A 115 -2.81 -17.93 20.06
N GLU A 116 -3.93 -17.31 20.40
CA GLU A 116 -4.40 -17.20 21.79
C GLU A 116 -4.73 -18.57 22.38
N ALA A 117 -5.36 -19.47 21.62
CA ALA A 117 -5.60 -20.84 22.03
C ALA A 117 -4.29 -21.60 22.27
N GLU A 118 -3.30 -21.45 21.38
CA GLU A 118 -1.99 -22.07 21.52
C GLU A 118 -1.20 -21.53 22.71
N VAL A 119 -1.22 -20.21 22.94
CA VAL A 119 -0.63 -19.59 24.13
C VAL A 119 -1.32 -20.10 25.40
N GLY A 120 -2.65 -20.30 25.36
CA GLY A 120 -3.41 -20.92 26.45
C GLY A 120 -2.94 -22.35 26.72
N ARG A 121 -2.78 -23.16 25.67
CA ARG A 121 -2.25 -24.54 25.75
C ARG A 121 -0.85 -24.57 26.37
N LEU A 122 0.05 -23.72 25.89
CA LEU A 122 1.43 -23.64 26.38
C LEU A 122 1.52 -23.19 27.84
N LYS A 123 0.68 -22.25 28.27
CA LYS A 123 0.61 -21.82 29.67
C LYS A 123 0.01 -22.87 30.59
N GLY A 124 -0.87 -23.73 30.06
CA GLY A 124 -1.45 -24.85 30.81
C GLY A 124 -0.52 -26.05 30.94
N LEU A 125 0.57 -26.10 30.15
CA LEU A 125 1.55 -27.17 30.22
C LEU A 125 2.37 -27.06 31.51
N LEU A 126 2.67 -28.21 32.12
CA LEU A 126 3.64 -28.28 33.20
C LEU A 126 5.02 -27.83 32.68
N PRO A 127 5.85 -27.15 33.49
CA PRO A 127 7.21 -26.86 33.11
C PRO A 127 7.94 -28.12 32.66
N PHE A 128 8.67 -28.03 31.54
CA PHE A 128 9.35 -29.18 30.93
C PHE A 128 10.30 -29.91 31.90
N GLU A 129 10.88 -29.22 32.88
CA GLU A 129 11.75 -29.82 33.91
C GLU A 129 11.02 -30.80 34.85
N GLN A 130 9.70 -30.67 34.97
CA GLN A 130 8.86 -31.48 35.86
C GLN A 130 7.94 -32.44 35.09
N MET A 131 7.96 -32.37 33.76
CA MET A 131 7.10 -33.17 32.90
C MET A 131 7.65 -34.59 32.75
N THR A 132 6.80 -35.59 32.95
CA THR A 132 7.18 -36.99 32.71
C THR A 132 7.08 -37.35 31.23
N LEU A 133 7.69 -38.47 30.81
CA LEU A 133 7.62 -38.93 29.42
C LEU A 133 6.17 -39.28 28.99
N GLU A 134 5.33 -39.72 29.92
CA GLU A 134 3.91 -39.98 29.65
C GLU A 134 3.14 -38.67 29.45
N ASP A 135 3.37 -37.66 30.30
CA ASP A 135 2.77 -36.33 30.13
C ASP A 135 3.22 -35.66 28.82
N PHE A 136 4.49 -35.86 28.43
CA PHE A 136 5.00 -35.39 27.15
C PHE A 136 4.31 -36.07 25.97
N LYS A 137 4.03 -37.37 26.07
CA LYS A 137 3.28 -38.12 25.06
C LYS A 137 1.86 -37.62 24.90
N ASP A 138 1.19 -37.27 26.00
CA ASP A 138 -0.16 -36.71 25.95
C ASP A 138 -0.17 -35.29 25.37
N ALA A 139 0.84 -34.47 25.68
CA ALA A 139 0.93 -33.09 25.19
C ALA A 139 1.48 -32.96 23.75
N TYR A 140 2.35 -33.88 23.33
CA TYR A 140 3.06 -33.87 22.05
C TYR A 140 3.09 -35.28 21.42
N PRO A 141 1.93 -35.85 21.05
CA PRO A 141 1.83 -37.22 20.54
C PRO A 141 2.59 -37.45 19.22
N ASP A 142 2.80 -36.39 18.44
CA ASP A 142 3.54 -36.48 17.16
C ASP A 142 5.06 -36.53 17.35
N GLN A 143 5.59 -36.02 18.47
CA GLN A 143 7.02 -35.98 18.77
C GLN A 143 7.45 -37.04 19.78
N ALA A 144 6.50 -37.57 20.55
CA ALA A 144 6.79 -38.59 21.55
C ALA A 144 7.16 -39.93 20.90
N LEU A 145 8.05 -40.66 21.58
CA LEU A 145 8.43 -42.01 21.17
C LEU A 145 7.23 -42.96 21.34
N ASP A 146 6.73 -43.49 20.24
CA ASP A 146 5.69 -44.51 20.24
C ASP A 146 6.20 -45.82 19.62
N PRO A 147 6.90 -46.66 20.40
CA PRO A 147 7.47 -47.91 19.89
C PRO A 147 6.42 -48.93 19.43
N LEU A 148 5.14 -48.75 19.80
CA LEU A 148 4.07 -49.68 19.43
C LEU A 148 3.49 -49.35 18.06
N ASN A 149 3.20 -48.06 17.79
CA ASN A 149 2.56 -47.65 16.54
C ASN A 149 3.56 -47.08 15.52
N LYS A 150 4.68 -46.51 15.96
CA LYS A 150 5.71 -45.87 15.12
C LYS A 150 7.12 -46.26 15.60
N PRO A 151 7.55 -47.52 15.37
CA PRO A 151 8.85 -47.98 15.82
C PRO A 151 9.96 -47.22 15.10
N THR A 152 10.80 -46.53 15.87
CA THR A 152 11.98 -45.80 15.38
C THR A 152 13.26 -46.49 15.84
N TYR A 153 14.31 -46.40 15.04
CA TYR A 153 15.64 -46.93 15.37
C TYR A 153 16.40 -45.95 16.23
N TRP A 154 17.09 -46.45 17.26
CA TRP A 154 18.04 -45.67 18.05
C TRP A 154 19.11 -45.05 17.13
N PRO A 155 19.46 -43.76 17.25
CA PRO A 155 19.21 -42.79 18.34
C PRO A 155 17.90 -41.99 18.24
N HIS A 156 16.92 -42.46 17.45
CA HIS A 156 15.60 -41.84 17.26
C HIS A 156 15.65 -40.43 16.65
N THR A 157 16.77 -40.07 16.03
CA THR A 157 16.89 -38.87 15.21
C THR A 157 16.16 -39.10 13.89
N PRO A 158 15.51 -38.07 13.32
CA PRO A 158 14.84 -38.17 12.03
C PRO A 158 15.76 -38.74 10.95
N GLU A 159 17.02 -38.31 10.91
CA GLU A 159 18.04 -38.68 9.92
C GLU A 159 18.36 -40.18 9.86
N GLU A 160 18.22 -40.88 10.98
CA GLU A 160 18.58 -42.29 11.09
C GLU A 160 17.37 -43.21 10.92
N GLN A 161 16.19 -42.66 10.59
CA GLN A 161 15.00 -43.44 10.29
C GLN A 161 14.95 -43.84 8.80
N LEU A 162 14.40 -45.03 8.52
CA LEU A 162 14.31 -45.56 7.15
C LEU A 162 13.43 -44.73 6.21
N ASP A 163 12.48 -43.99 6.77
CA ASP A 163 11.52 -43.10 6.07
C ASP A 163 12.01 -41.66 5.96
N TYR A 164 13.25 -41.40 6.40
CA TYR A 164 13.88 -40.09 6.28
C TYR A 164 14.10 -39.70 4.83
N ASP A 165 13.63 -38.50 4.49
CA ASP A 165 13.73 -37.91 3.16
C ASP A 165 14.30 -36.50 3.33
N ASP A 166 15.57 -36.34 2.96
CA ASP A 166 16.29 -35.06 3.01
C ASP A 166 15.55 -33.93 2.27
N SER A 167 14.67 -34.24 1.32
CA SER A 167 13.90 -33.22 0.59
C SER A 167 12.75 -32.62 1.41
N LYS A 168 12.37 -33.25 2.52
CA LYS A 168 11.27 -32.82 3.41
C LYS A 168 11.75 -32.06 4.64
N VAL A 169 13.06 -32.03 4.90
CA VAL A 169 13.62 -31.22 5.98
C VAL A 169 13.52 -29.75 5.58
N PRO A 170 12.86 -28.89 6.39
CA PRO A 170 12.92 -27.46 6.18
C PRO A 170 14.39 -27.05 6.26
N LYS A 171 14.98 -26.65 5.13
CA LYS A 171 16.32 -26.06 5.14
C LYS A 171 16.21 -24.83 6.04
N GLU A 172 16.88 -24.86 7.18
CA GLU A 172 17.07 -23.66 7.98
C GLU A 172 17.79 -22.66 7.08
N ASP A 173 17.07 -21.61 6.65
CA ASP A 173 17.66 -20.47 5.98
C ASP A 173 18.64 -19.85 6.99
N ALA A 174 19.92 -20.19 6.83
CA ALA A 174 21.03 -19.64 7.59
C ALA A 174 21.12 -18.13 7.32
N HIS A 175 20.30 -17.34 8.00
CA HIS A 175 20.48 -15.91 8.16
C HIS A 175 21.56 -15.68 9.23
N HIS A 176 22.81 -15.67 8.78
CA HIS A 176 23.94 -15.02 9.43
C HIS A 176 24.61 -14.05 8.46
#